data_AF-A0A3N5LVN1-F1
#
_entry.id   AF-A0A3N5LVN1-F1
#
_cell.length_a   1.000
_cell.length_b   1.000
_cell.length_c   1.000
_cell.angle_alpha   90.00
_cell.angle_beta   90.00
_cell.angle_gamma   90.00
#
_symmetry.space_group_name_H-M   'P 1'
#
loop_
_entity.id
_entity.type
_entity.pdbx_description
1 polymer ?
#
loop_
_entity_poly.entity_id
_entity_poly.type
_entity_poly.pdbx_seq_one_letter_code
_entity_poly.pdbx_strand_id
1 'polypeptide(L)'
;MASRSESSDSRSRAGRYVRQSTGYRAFIPAPLPPDPPVVLTGTLQRLLSDADRALGRLDGSLLTLPNPDLFVYMYVRKEAVLSSQIEGTQSSLQDLLAAEAQVLTPDSPLDVDEVINYVTAMNYGLGLLGQLPVSIRQWVPSLGTAL
;
A
#
# COMPACT_ATOMS: atom_id res chain seq x y z
N MET A 1 -4.98 49.73 -14.29
CA MET A 1 -4.62 48.98 -13.07
C MET A 1 -5.34 47.66 -13.11
N ALA A 2 -4.68 46.61 -13.63
CA ALA A 2 -5.26 45.28 -13.72
C ALA A 2 -5.24 44.63 -12.33
N SER A 3 -6.42 44.31 -11.81
CA SER A 3 -6.60 43.61 -10.54
C SER A 3 -6.07 42.19 -10.65
N ARG A 4 -5.02 41.91 -9.89
CA ARG A 4 -4.46 40.57 -9.70
C ARG A 4 -5.47 39.77 -8.86
N SER A 5 -6.15 38.80 -9.48
CA SER A 5 -6.97 37.84 -8.74
C SER A 5 -6.04 36.92 -7.96
N GLU A 6 -5.94 37.13 -6.65
CA GLU A 6 -5.26 36.20 -5.74
C GLU A 6 -6.00 34.86 -5.74
N SER A 7 -5.27 33.79 -6.07
CA SER A 7 -5.78 32.43 -6.18
C SER A 7 -6.18 31.86 -4.81
N SER A 8 -7.46 31.95 -4.45
CA SER A 8 -8.03 31.25 -3.31
C SER A 8 -8.38 29.81 -3.68
N ASP A 9 -7.49 28.81 -3.50
CA ASP A 9 -7.95 27.44 -3.11
C ASP A 9 -6.89 26.35 -2.79
N SER A 10 -5.60 26.64 -2.59
CA SER A 10 -4.64 25.54 -2.34
C SER A 10 -4.85 24.79 -1.01
N ARG A 11 -5.52 25.42 -0.02
CA ARG A 11 -5.71 24.88 1.33
C ARG A 11 -6.81 23.83 1.44
N SER A 12 -7.72 23.73 0.47
CA SER A 12 -8.89 22.83 0.52
C SER A 12 -8.83 21.69 -0.51
N ARG A 13 -7.81 21.68 -1.38
CA ARG A 13 -7.69 20.74 -2.52
C ARG A 13 -7.70 19.26 -2.11
N ALA A 14 -7.19 18.92 -0.92
CA ALA A 14 -7.23 17.55 -0.40
C ALA A 14 -8.54 17.21 0.33
N GLY A 15 -9.32 18.22 0.72
CA GLY A 15 -10.48 18.09 1.59
C GLY A 15 -10.55 19.18 2.65
N ARG A 16 -11.53 19.05 3.55
CA ARG A 16 -11.79 20.04 4.62
C ARG A 16 -12.25 19.38 5.91
N TYR A 17 -11.92 20.00 7.03
CA TYR A 17 -12.48 19.62 8.32
C TYR A 17 -13.91 20.19 8.47
N VAL A 18 -14.87 19.33 8.76
CA VAL A 18 -16.28 19.68 9.00
C VAL A 18 -16.64 19.34 10.44
N ARG A 19 -17.30 20.26 11.15
CA ARG A 19 -17.82 20.03 12.50
C ARG A 19 -19.03 19.10 12.41
N GLN A 20 -18.96 17.98 13.13
CA GLN A 20 -20.03 17.00 13.20
C GLN A 20 -21.06 17.39 14.27
N SER A 21 -22.26 16.82 14.16
CA SER A 21 -23.38 17.10 15.09
C SER A 21 -23.05 16.81 16.55
N THR A 22 -22.17 15.85 16.82
CA THR A 22 -21.71 15.47 18.16
C THR A 22 -20.50 16.28 18.65
N GLY A 23 -20.09 17.33 17.91
CA GLY A 23 -19.14 18.34 18.38
C GLY A 23 -17.68 18.14 17.98
N TYR A 24 -17.28 16.96 17.51
CA TYR A 24 -15.93 16.72 16.97
C TYR A 24 -15.78 17.25 15.53
N ARG A 25 -14.52 17.33 15.03
CA ARG A 25 -14.23 17.68 13.63
C ARG A 25 -13.79 16.44 12.88
N ALA A 26 -14.40 16.16 11.73
CA ALA A 26 -13.98 15.09 10.83
C ALA A 26 -13.37 15.69 9.56
N PHE A 27 -12.30 15.08 9.06
CA PHE A 27 -11.77 15.43 7.73
C PHE A 27 -12.64 14.77 6.66
N ILE A 28 -13.17 15.58 5.75
CA ILE A 28 -13.93 15.13 4.58
C ILE A 28 -13.04 15.34 3.35
N PRO A 29 -12.55 14.26 2.71
CA PRO A 29 -11.70 14.38 1.53
C PRO A 29 -12.47 14.99 0.36
N ALA A 30 -11.77 15.74 -0.49
CA ALA A 30 -12.32 16.19 -1.76
C ALA A 30 -12.49 14.99 -2.72
N PRO A 31 -13.52 14.97 -3.59
CA PRO A 31 -13.69 13.90 -4.55
C PRO A 31 -12.51 13.85 -5.54
N LEU A 32 -12.23 12.65 -6.07
CA LEU A 32 -11.28 12.45 -7.16
C LEU A 32 -12.02 12.47 -8.52
N PRO A 33 -11.39 12.95 -9.61
CA PRO A 33 -10.04 13.53 -9.67
C PRO A 33 -9.97 14.94 -9.04
N PRO A 34 -8.77 15.39 -8.61
CA PRO A 34 -8.62 16.71 -8.00
C PRO A 34 -8.86 17.84 -9.03
N ASP A 35 -9.38 18.96 -8.56
CA ASP A 35 -9.53 20.21 -9.31
C ASP A 35 -8.70 21.33 -8.64
N PRO A 36 -7.77 22.00 -9.35
CA PRO A 36 -7.33 21.72 -10.71
C PRO A 36 -6.63 20.35 -10.83
N PRO A 37 -6.64 19.75 -12.03
CA PRO A 37 -6.04 18.45 -12.28
C PRO A 37 -4.53 18.44 -12.01
N VAL A 38 -3.99 17.25 -11.75
CA VAL A 38 -2.55 17.07 -11.57
C VAL A 38 -1.82 17.42 -12.87
N VAL A 39 -0.89 18.37 -12.80
CA VAL A 39 -0.09 18.78 -13.95
C VAL A 39 1.18 17.91 -14.05
N LEU A 40 1.20 17.01 -15.03
CA LEU A 40 2.31 16.08 -15.29
C LEU A 40 3.37 16.70 -16.21
N THR A 41 4.07 17.72 -15.75
CA THR A 41 5.09 18.41 -16.56
C THR A 41 6.43 18.55 -15.82
N GLY A 42 7.50 18.78 -16.57
CA GLY A 42 8.83 19.07 -16.01
C GLY A 42 9.35 17.94 -15.13
N THR A 43 9.59 18.22 -13.85
CA THR A 43 10.14 17.25 -12.89
C THR A 43 9.26 16.02 -12.73
N LEU A 44 7.93 16.18 -12.64
CA LEU A 44 7.03 15.06 -12.40
C LEU A 44 7.00 14.10 -13.60
N GLN A 45 7.00 14.65 -14.81
CA GLN A 45 7.09 13.86 -16.04
C GLN A 45 8.41 13.09 -16.11
N ARG A 46 9.53 13.73 -15.75
CA ARG A 46 10.83 13.07 -15.72
C ARG A 46 10.87 11.92 -14.70
N LEU A 47 10.35 12.15 -13.49
CA LEU A 47 10.28 11.12 -12.45
C LEU A 47 9.40 9.94 -12.88
N LEU A 48 8.30 10.20 -13.58
CA LEU A 48 7.46 9.15 -14.15
C LEU A 48 8.25 8.32 -15.18
N SER A 49 8.94 8.97 -16.12
CA SER A 49 9.79 8.26 -17.10
C SER A 49 10.91 7.45 -16.44
N ASP A 50 11.52 7.98 -15.37
CA ASP A 50 12.55 7.26 -14.61
C ASP A 50 11.98 6.02 -13.91
N ALA A 51 10.76 6.12 -13.35
CA ALA A 51 10.04 5.00 -12.74
C ALA A 51 9.66 3.94 -13.77
N ASP A 52 9.12 4.32 -14.93
CA ASP A 52 8.76 3.40 -16.01
C ASP A 52 9.98 2.63 -16.51
N ARG A 53 11.13 3.30 -16.65
CA ARG A 53 12.40 2.66 -17.03
C ARG A 53 12.87 1.66 -15.96
N ALA A 54 12.72 1.99 -14.68
CA ALA A 54 13.08 1.09 -13.60
C ALA A 54 12.19 -0.17 -13.59
N LEU A 55 10.88 0.00 -13.81
CA LEU A 55 9.93 -1.11 -13.95
C LEU A 55 10.28 -2.00 -15.16
N GLY A 56 10.57 -1.41 -16.32
CA GLY A 56 10.97 -2.19 -17.51
C GLY A 56 12.29 -2.97 -17.30
N ARG A 57 13.24 -2.41 -16.53
CA ARG A 57 14.48 -3.13 -16.16
C ARG A 57 14.21 -4.29 -15.21
N LEU A 58 13.30 -4.12 -14.26
CA LEU A 58 12.88 -5.18 -13.35
C LEU A 58 12.25 -6.33 -14.15
N ASP A 59 11.28 -6.02 -15.01
CA ASP A 59 10.60 -7.00 -15.87
C ASP A 59 11.61 -7.78 -16.74
N GLY A 60 12.54 -7.08 -17.40
CA GLY A 60 13.60 -7.72 -18.17
C GLY A 60 14.56 -8.59 -17.35
N SER A 61 14.83 -8.21 -16.10
CA SER A 61 15.73 -8.95 -15.21
C SER A 61 15.12 -10.27 -14.73
N LEU A 62 13.79 -10.32 -14.55
CA LEU A 62 13.07 -11.54 -14.17
C LEU A 62 13.25 -12.68 -15.19
N LEU A 63 13.45 -12.35 -16.47
CA LEU A 63 13.71 -13.32 -17.54
C LEU A 63 15.02 -14.11 -17.38
N THR A 64 15.95 -13.60 -16.56
CA THR A 64 17.25 -14.22 -16.32
C THR A 64 17.33 -14.97 -15.00
N LEU A 65 16.29 -14.89 -14.17
CA LEU A 65 16.30 -15.56 -12.87
C LEU A 65 16.11 -17.06 -13.03
N PRO A 66 16.86 -17.88 -12.27
CA PRO A 66 16.69 -19.34 -12.29
C PRO A 66 15.30 -19.80 -11.83
N ASN A 67 14.68 -19.06 -10.90
CA ASN A 67 13.36 -19.35 -10.36
C ASN A 67 12.64 -18.04 -9.99
N PRO A 68 11.87 -17.44 -10.92
CA PRO A 68 11.15 -16.20 -10.66
C PRO A 68 10.03 -16.39 -9.61
N ASP A 69 9.41 -17.57 -9.54
CA ASP A 69 8.33 -17.84 -8.58
C ASP A 69 8.84 -17.79 -7.14
N LEU A 70 10.01 -18.38 -6.87
CA LEU A 70 10.63 -18.30 -5.55
C LEU A 70 11.01 -16.85 -5.19
N PHE A 71 11.48 -16.06 -6.16
CA PHE A 71 11.78 -14.66 -5.93
C PHE A 71 10.53 -13.87 -5.54
N VAL A 72 9.43 -14.03 -6.29
CA VAL A 72 8.13 -13.39 -5.98
C VAL A 72 7.61 -13.85 -4.62
N TYR A 73 7.66 -15.15 -4.35
CA TYR A 73 7.27 -15.75 -3.06
C TYR A 73 7.99 -15.08 -1.88
N MET A 74 9.32 -14.90 -1.98
CA MET A 74 10.12 -14.26 -0.95
C MET A 74 9.92 -12.74 -0.90
N TYR A 75 9.70 -12.10 -2.06
CA TYR A 75 9.50 -10.66 -2.14
C TYR A 75 8.21 -10.21 -1.46
N VAL A 76 7.10 -10.95 -1.66
CA VAL A 76 5.82 -10.66 -0.99
C VAL A 76 5.98 -10.71 0.53
N ARG A 77 6.71 -11.70 1.05
CA ARG A 77 6.99 -11.83 2.49
C ARG A 77 7.86 -10.69 3.02
N LYS A 78 8.89 -10.34 2.28
CA LYS A 78 9.76 -9.22 2.63
C LYS A 78 8.97 -7.89 2.66
N GLU A 79 8.10 -7.67 1.69
CA GLU A 79 7.25 -6.50 1.63
C GLU A 79 6.27 -6.48 2.82
N ALA A 80 5.61 -7.60 3.12
CA ALA A 80 4.70 -7.72 4.25
C ALA A 80 5.39 -7.36 5.58
N VAL A 81 6.59 -7.87 5.81
CA VAL A 81 7.40 -7.52 7.00
C VAL A 81 7.69 -6.02 7.04
N LEU A 82 8.17 -5.44 5.93
CA LEU A 82 8.53 -4.02 5.89
C LEU A 82 7.32 -3.11 6.08
N SER A 83 6.16 -3.48 5.52
CA SER A 83 4.93 -2.73 5.66
C SER A 83 4.36 -2.83 7.07
N SER A 84 4.29 -4.02 7.65
CA SER A 84 3.88 -4.20 9.06
C SER A 84 4.82 -3.47 10.04
N GLN A 85 6.12 -3.36 9.74
CA GLN A 85 7.06 -2.59 10.57
C GLN A 85 6.74 -1.09 10.60
N ILE A 86 6.15 -0.53 9.54
CA ILE A 86 5.66 0.87 9.54
C ILE A 86 4.49 1.03 10.52
N GLU A 87 3.68 -0.01 10.69
CA GLU A 87 2.53 -0.05 11.61
C GLU A 87 2.94 -0.36 13.06
N GLY A 88 4.18 -0.80 13.28
CA GLY A 88 4.80 -0.95 14.59
C GLY A 88 5.26 -2.37 14.93
N THR A 89 5.06 -3.34 14.04
CA THR A 89 5.50 -4.72 14.31
C THR A 89 7.01 -4.84 14.43
N GLN A 90 7.49 -5.77 15.25
CA GLN A 90 8.91 -6.08 15.47
C GLN A 90 9.37 -7.35 14.77
N SER A 91 8.46 -8.07 14.10
CA SER A 91 8.76 -9.27 13.33
C SER A 91 9.81 -9.06 12.23
N SER A 92 10.69 -10.05 12.08
CA SER A 92 11.65 -10.14 10.98
C SER A 92 11.20 -11.14 9.92
N LEU A 93 11.89 -11.14 8.78
CA LEU A 93 11.67 -12.16 7.74
C LEU A 93 12.00 -13.57 8.24
N GLN A 94 12.96 -13.71 9.15
CA GLN A 94 13.31 -15.02 9.71
C GLN A 94 12.19 -15.55 10.62
N ASP A 95 11.58 -14.67 11.43
CA ASP A 95 10.47 -15.03 12.30
C ASP A 95 9.27 -15.50 11.48
N LEU A 96 8.94 -14.77 10.42
CA LEU A 96 7.86 -15.14 9.50
C LEU A 96 8.11 -16.52 8.86
N LEU A 97 9.32 -16.77 8.34
CA LEU A 97 9.66 -18.05 7.72
C LEU A 97 9.66 -19.21 8.73
N ALA A 98 10.14 -18.97 9.96
CA ALA A 98 10.12 -19.95 11.03
C ALA A 98 8.67 -20.30 11.44
N ALA A 99 7.81 -19.29 11.56
CA ALA A 99 6.39 -19.47 11.84
C ALA A 99 5.67 -20.26 10.72
N GLU A 100 5.88 -19.90 9.45
CA GLU A 100 5.34 -20.64 8.30
C GLU A 100 5.84 -22.10 8.26
N ALA A 101 7.09 -22.35 8.66
CA ALA A 101 7.68 -23.68 8.73
C ALA A 101 7.30 -24.47 10.01
N GLN A 102 6.47 -23.90 10.89
CA GLN A 102 6.07 -24.48 12.18
C GLN A 102 7.26 -24.85 13.08
N VAL A 103 8.35 -24.07 12.98
CA VAL A 103 9.53 -24.22 13.83
C VAL A 103 9.30 -23.42 15.11
N LEU A 104 9.26 -24.11 16.25
CA LEU A 104 9.08 -23.48 17.55
C LEU A 104 10.33 -22.65 17.92
N THR A 105 10.21 -21.33 17.91
CA THR A 105 11.22 -20.40 18.40
C THR A 105 10.74 -19.76 19.70
N PRO A 106 11.39 -20.02 20.86
CA PRO A 106 11.00 -19.48 22.16
C PRO A 106 10.91 -17.95 22.19
N ASP A 107 11.67 -17.28 21.33
CA ASP A 107 11.82 -15.82 21.25
C ASP A 107 11.05 -15.19 20.08
N SER A 108 10.13 -15.92 19.44
CA SER A 108 9.36 -15.35 18.33
C SER A 108 8.53 -14.14 18.77
N PRO A 109 8.53 -13.05 17.99
CA PRO A 109 7.66 -11.90 18.22
C PRO A 109 6.19 -12.33 18.20
N LEU A 110 5.41 -11.78 19.14
CA LEU A 110 3.97 -12.06 19.26
C LEU A 110 3.14 -11.49 18.09
N ASP A 111 3.73 -10.63 17.26
CA ASP A 111 3.08 -9.94 16.15
C ASP A 111 3.34 -10.59 14.78
N VAL A 112 4.00 -11.75 14.73
CA VAL A 112 4.25 -12.46 13.46
C VAL A 112 2.96 -12.83 12.72
N ASP A 113 1.89 -13.08 13.48
CA ASP A 113 0.56 -13.37 12.93
C ASP A 113 -0.02 -12.20 12.12
N GLU A 114 0.33 -10.95 12.46
CA GLU A 114 -0.08 -9.76 11.69
C GLU A 114 0.56 -9.77 10.31
N VAL A 115 1.84 -10.13 10.23
CA VAL A 115 2.58 -10.27 8.97
C VAL A 115 2.03 -11.44 8.14
N ILE A 116 1.71 -12.57 8.77
CA ILE A 116 1.07 -13.71 8.10
C ILE A 116 -0.30 -13.32 7.53
N ASN A 117 -1.09 -12.57 8.30
CA ASN A 117 -2.39 -12.07 7.86
C ASN A 117 -2.24 -11.14 6.65
N TYR A 118 -1.22 -10.28 6.64
CA TYR A 118 -0.92 -9.44 5.49
C TYR A 118 -0.62 -10.28 4.24
N VAL A 119 0.30 -11.26 4.33
CA VAL A 119 0.66 -12.15 3.20
C VAL A 119 -0.59 -12.89 2.69
N THR A 120 -1.43 -13.37 3.62
CA THR A 120 -2.68 -14.07 3.31
C THR A 120 -3.66 -13.16 2.57
N ALA A 121 -3.88 -11.94 3.07
CA ALA A 121 -4.78 -10.97 2.46
C ALA A 121 -4.30 -10.54 1.06
N MET A 122 -2.99 -10.33 0.88
CA MET A 122 -2.40 -10.01 -0.42
C MET A 122 -2.63 -11.13 -1.44
N ASN A 123 -2.32 -12.38 -1.09
CA ASN A 123 -2.50 -13.52 -1.98
C ASN A 123 -3.99 -13.76 -2.32
N TYR A 124 -4.87 -13.57 -1.34
CA TYR A 124 -6.31 -13.61 -1.57
C TYR A 124 -6.76 -12.55 -2.59
N GLY A 125 -6.34 -11.29 -2.41
CA GLY A 125 -6.65 -10.20 -3.33
C GLY A 125 -6.13 -10.45 -4.75
N LEU A 126 -4.89 -10.93 -4.88
CA LEU A 126 -4.30 -11.31 -6.17
C LEU A 126 -5.10 -12.42 -6.87
N GLY A 127 -5.54 -13.43 -6.11
CA GLY A 127 -6.39 -14.51 -6.64
C GLY A 127 -7.75 -14.02 -7.17
N LEU A 128 -8.29 -12.92 -6.63
CA LEU A 128 -9.55 -12.33 -7.09
C LEU A 128 -9.42 -11.55 -8.40
N LEU A 129 -8.22 -11.11 -8.80
CA LEU A 129 -8.03 -10.28 -10.00
C LEU A 129 -8.44 -10.97 -11.30
N GLY A 130 -8.40 -12.31 -11.34
CA GLY A 130 -8.91 -13.09 -12.48
C GLY A 130 -10.44 -13.10 -12.61
N GLN A 131 -11.16 -12.69 -11.56
CA GLN A 131 -12.62 -12.77 -11.47
C GLN A 131 -13.28 -11.40 -11.35
N LEU A 132 -12.62 -10.45 -10.67
CA LEU A 132 -13.16 -9.14 -10.36
C LEU A 132 -12.13 -8.05 -10.70
N PRO A 133 -12.55 -6.95 -11.35
CA PRO A 133 -11.70 -5.78 -11.48
C PRO A 133 -11.42 -5.18 -10.11
N VAL A 134 -10.26 -4.50 -9.99
CA VAL A 134 -9.87 -3.76 -8.78
C VAL A 134 -11.01 -2.84 -8.36
N SER A 135 -11.54 -3.09 -7.16
CA SER A 135 -12.71 -2.39 -6.63
C SER A 135 -12.75 -2.54 -5.12
N ILE A 136 -13.58 -1.73 -4.45
CA ILE A 136 -13.75 -1.77 -2.99
C ILE A 136 -14.22 -3.15 -2.46
N ARG A 137 -14.75 -4.01 -3.34
CA ARG A 137 -15.14 -5.38 -3.00
C ARG A 137 -13.95 -6.30 -2.67
N GLN A 138 -12.74 -5.92 -3.08
CA GLN A 138 -11.51 -6.65 -2.76
C GLN A 138 -10.97 -6.30 -1.37
N TRP A 139 -11.55 -5.30 -0.71
CA TRP A 139 -11.21 -4.95 0.65
C TRP A 139 -11.79 -6.01 1.58
N VAL A 140 -10.93 -6.84 2.17
CA VAL A 140 -11.33 -7.85 3.16
C VAL A 140 -11.82 -7.07 4.40
N PRO A 141 -13.12 -7.12 4.73
CA PRO A 141 -13.55 -6.69 6.06
C PRO A 141 -12.86 -7.63 7.04
N SER A 142 -12.17 -7.08 8.01
CA SER A 142 -11.40 -7.81 9.03
C SER A 142 -11.98 -9.19 9.36
N LEU A 143 -11.10 -10.19 9.41
CA LEU A 143 -11.30 -11.42 10.17
C LEU A 143 -11.45 -11.05 11.66
N GLY A 144 -12.59 -10.47 12.00
CA GLY A 144 -13.02 -10.17 13.35
C GLY A 144 -13.71 -11.38 13.95
N THR A 145 -12.94 -12.42 14.24
CA THR A 145 -13.29 -13.44 15.23
C THR A 145 -12.05 -13.79 16.04
N ALA A 146 -11.70 -12.90 16.96
CA ALA A 146 -10.95 -13.19 18.19
C ALA A 146 -10.93 -11.95 19.09
N LEU A 147 -12.04 -11.70 19.79
CA LEU A 147 -12.06 -11.12 21.13
C LEU A 147 -12.96 -12.00 21.99
#